data_AF-A0A2V9KWV1-F1
#
_entry.id   AF-A0A2V9KWV1-F1
#
_cell.length_a   1.000
_cell.length_b   1.000
_cell.length_c   1.000
_cell.angle_alpha   90.00
_cell.angle_beta   90.00
_cell.angle_gamma   90.00
#
_symmetry.space_group_name_H-M   'P 1'
#
loop_
_entity.id
_entity.type
_entity.pdbx_description
1 polymer ?
#
loop_
_entity_poly.entity_id
_entity_poly.type
_entity_poly.pdbx_seq_one_letter_code
_entity_poly.pdbx_strand_id
1 'polypeptide(L)'
;MTSLENVSASLHLALALSLLLVLASYFWRQYRVDRLRETLFKLRAELFDYAASGQISFADPAYTKLRVMMNGMIRFAHKFTFSRIALVILFRKQLERLSTRDHLAEWQEALVDLPEKAQERLREINDKMVVAIVWHSTTGSPILLAAVIFMFVRSNLSGQVKKLDEVSAQLPGVDVVQRQTLNAELDDRQECTYNEPTLAHS
;
A
#
# COMPACT_ATOMS: atom_id res chain seq x y z
N MET A 1 10.04 3.74 49.59
CA MET A 1 8.60 3.60 49.25
C MET A 1 8.30 3.84 47.76
N THR A 2 9.22 4.38 46.96
CA THR A 2 9.01 4.71 45.53
C THR A 2 9.00 3.52 44.56
N SER A 3 9.61 2.37 44.90
CA SER A 3 9.69 1.23 43.99
C SER A 3 8.35 0.50 43.79
N LEU A 4 7.56 0.33 44.87
CA LEU A 4 6.25 -0.34 44.81
C LEU A 4 5.21 0.50 44.04
N GLU A 5 5.24 1.83 44.21
CA GLU A 5 4.36 2.75 43.49
C GLU A 5 4.63 2.73 41.98
N ASN A 6 5.92 2.73 41.58
CA ASN A 6 6.33 2.64 40.19
C ASN A 6 5.90 1.31 39.53
N VAL A 7 5.99 0.20 40.27
CA VAL A 7 5.53 -1.12 39.79
C VAL A 7 4.02 -1.12 39.58
N SER A 8 3.26 -0.59 40.55
CA SER A 8 1.80 -0.47 40.43
C SER A 8 1.42 0.41 39.23
N ALA A 9 2.01 1.60 39.08
CA ALA A 9 1.73 2.49 37.96
C ALA A 9 2.03 1.83 36.60
N SER A 10 3.14 1.10 36.50
CA SER A 10 3.52 0.37 35.29
C SER A 10 2.51 -0.72 34.93
N LEU A 11 1.99 -1.46 35.92
CA LEU A 11 0.96 -2.49 35.70
C LEU A 11 -0.37 -1.89 35.23
N HIS A 12 -0.81 -0.78 35.84
CA HIS A 12 -2.04 -0.10 35.41
C HIS A 12 -1.92 0.43 33.97
N LEU A 13 -0.77 1.02 33.62
CA LEU A 13 -0.51 1.50 32.26
C LEU A 13 -0.49 0.35 31.25
N ALA A 14 0.20 -0.75 31.56
CA ALA A 14 0.26 -1.92 30.70
C ALA A 14 -1.14 -2.54 30.49
N LEU A 15 -1.94 -2.63 31.54
CA LEU A 15 -3.32 -3.12 31.47
C LEU A 15 -4.21 -2.18 30.64
N ALA A 16 -4.14 -0.88 30.88
CA ALA A 16 -4.90 0.13 30.14
C ALA A 16 -4.55 0.12 28.65
N LEU A 17 -3.26 0.07 28.32
CA LEU A 17 -2.78 -0.06 26.93
C LEU A 17 -3.25 -1.37 26.30
N SER A 18 -3.19 -2.48 27.02
CA SER A 18 -3.66 -3.77 26.52
C SER A 18 -5.16 -3.76 26.23
N LEU A 19 -5.98 -3.22 27.14
CA LEU A 19 -7.42 -3.05 26.93
C LEU A 19 -7.71 -2.11 25.76
N LEU A 20 -6.98 -1.00 25.65
CA LEU A 20 -7.11 -0.07 24.53
C LEU A 20 -6.77 -0.75 23.19
N LEU A 21 -5.71 -1.56 23.15
CA LEU A 21 -5.33 -2.31 21.96
C LEU A 21 -6.38 -3.37 21.58
N VAL A 22 -6.96 -4.07 22.56
CA VAL A 22 -8.06 -5.02 22.31
C VAL A 22 -9.29 -4.28 21.77
N LEU A 23 -9.66 -3.15 22.38
CA LEU A 23 -10.80 -2.34 21.95
C LEU A 23 -10.59 -1.81 20.52
N ALA A 24 -9.40 -1.25 20.26
CA ALA A 24 -9.02 -0.67 18.97
C ALA A 24 -8.80 -1.72 17.87
N SER A 25 -8.43 -2.96 18.19
CA SER A 25 -8.19 -4.00 17.18
C SER A 25 -9.42 -4.85 16.90
N TYR A 26 -10.21 -5.19 17.92
CA TYR A 26 -11.36 -6.07 17.79
C TYR A 26 -12.63 -5.29 17.40
N PHE A 27 -13.06 -4.36 18.26
CA PHE A 27 -14.34 -3.66 18.07
C PHE A 27 -14.29 -2.69 16.89
N TRP A 28 -13.19 -1.97 16.72
CA TRP A 28 -13.02 -1.06 15.58
C TRP A 28 -13.05 -1.80 14.24
N ARG A 29 -12.41 -2.98 14.18
CA ARG A 29 -12.42 -3.79 12.96
C ARG A 29 -13.82 -4.25 12.61
N GLN A 30 -14.58 -4.74 13.59
CA GLN A 30 -15.96 -5.20 13.38
C GLN A 30 -16.86 -4.04 12.94
N TYR A 31 -16.79 -2.90 13.65
CA TYR A 31 -17.53 -1.70 13.29
C TYR A 31 -17.26 -1.25 11.86
N ARG A 32 -16.00 -1.25 11.42
CA ARG A 32 -15.65 -0.84 10.05
C ARG A 32 -16.20 -1.78 8.99
N VAL A 33 -16.25 -3.08 9.26
CA VAL A 33 -16.84 -4.07 8.34
C VAL A 33 -18.35 -3.84 8.25
N ASP A 34 -19.00 -3.62 9.38
CA ASP A 34 -20.44 -3.38 9.41
C ASP A 34 -20.81 -2.06 8.73
N ARG A 35 -19.98 -1.02 8.89
CA ARG A 35 -20.12 0.24 8.15
C ARG A 35 -19.97 0.04 6.64
N LEU A 36 -19.02 -0.76 6.18
CA LEU A 36 -18.89 -1.08 4.76
C LEU A 36 -20.13 -1.83 4.25
N ARG A 37 -20.60 -2.83 5.00
CA ARG A 37 -21.82 -3.59 4.64
C ARG A 37 -23.03 -2.68 4.53
N GLU A 38 -23.23 -1.78 5.48
CA GLU A 38 -24.31 -0.79 5.46
C GLU A 38 -24.27 0.05 4.17
N THR A 39 -23.10 0.58 3.81
CA THR A 39 -22.91 1.33 2.56
C THR A 39 -23.24 0.49 1.32
N LEU A 40 -22.76 -0.75 1.26
CA LEU A 40 -23.05 -1.65 0.14
C LEU A 40 -24.54 -2.02 0.05
N PHE A 41 -25.22 -2.19 1.19
CA PHE A 41 -26.67 -2.42 1.22
C PHE A 41 -27.45 -1.22 0.70
N LYS A 42 -27.02 0.00 1.03
CA LYS A 42 -27.61 1.25 0.49
C LYS A 42 -27.45 1.35 -1.02
N LEU A 43 -26.25 1.07 -1.56
CA LEU A 43 -26.01 1.06 -3.00
C LEU A 43 -26.83 -0.03 -3.73
N ARG A 44 -27.01 -1.19 -3.10
CA ARG A 44 -27.87 -2.25 -3.63
C ARG A 44 -29.34 -1.82 -3.64
N ALA A 45 -29.80 -1.09 -2.62
CA ALA A 45 -31.15 -0.53 -2.60
C ALA A 45 -31.31 0.52 -3.72
N GLU A 46 -30.33 1.41 -3.91
CA GLU A 46 -30.32 2.39 -5.01
C GLU A 46 -30.42 1.71 -6.39
N LEU A 47 -29.69 0.60 -6.59
CA LEU A 47 -29.80 -0.21 -7.81
C LEU A 47 -31.18 -0.85 -7.99
N PHE A 48 -31.78 -1.33 -6.89
CA PHE A 48 -33.12 -1.91 -6.91
C PHE A 48 -34.19 -0.87 -7.24
N ASP A 49 -34.14 0.31 -6.61
CA ASP A 49 -35.08 1.40 -6.85
C ASP A 49 -34.99 1.89 -8.30
N TYR A 50 -33.78 1.93 -8.86
CA TYR A 50 -33.57 2.25 -10.27
C TYR A 50 -34.29 1.26 -11.21
N ALA A 51 -34.15 -0.05 -10.96
CA ALA A 51 -34.89 -1.07 -11.72
C ALA A 51 -36.41 -1.01 -11.48
N ALA A 52 -36.84 -0.79 -10.23
CA ALA A 52 -38.25 -0.67 -9.85
C ALA A 52 -38.95 0.51 -10.54
N SER A 53 -38.21 1.59 -10.83
CA SER A 53 -38.71 2.75 -11.58
C SER A 53 -38.90 2.49 -13.09
N GLY A 54 -38.64 1.27 -13.56
CA GLY A 54 -38.82 0.87 -14.96
C GLY A 54 -37.69 1.28 -15.90
N GLN A 55 -36.59 1.82 -15.38
CA GLN A 55 -35.45 2.27 -16.18
C GLN A 55 -34.58 1.11 -16.69
N ILE A 56 -34.66 -0.06 -16.04
CA ILE A 56 -33.99 -1.30 -16.44
C ILE A 56 -34.81 -2.50 -15.95
N SER A 57 -34.85 -3.57 -16.74
CA SER A 57 -35.53 -4.81 -16.34
C SER A 57 -34.75 -5.53 -15.23
N PHE A 58 -35.45 -6.11 -14.27
CA PHE A 58 -34.83 -7.00 -13.27
C PHE A 58 -34.19 -8.26 -13.88
N ALA A 59 -34.62 -8.64 -15.08
CA ALA A 59 -34.07 -9.77 -15.83
C ALA A 59 -32.86 -9.37 -16.70
N ASP A 60 -32.52 -8.08 -16.75
CA ASP A 60 -31.41 -7.58 -17.55
C ASP A 60 -30.07 -8.20 -17.08
N PRO A 61 -29.19 -8.63 -18.01
CA PRO A 61 -27.90 -9.22 -17.65
C PRO A 61 -26.99 -8.27 -16.87
N ALA A 62 -26.95 -6.98 -17.19
CA ALA A 62 -26.09 -6.01 -16.52
C ALA A 62 -26.56 -5.74 -15.09
N TYR A 63 -27.88 -5.61 -14.90
CA TYR A 63 -28.48 -5.51 -13.56
C TYR A 63 -28.14 -6.76 -12.72
N THR A 64 -28.37 -7.95 -13.30
CA THR A 64 -28.18 -9.21 -12.59
C THR A 64 -26.73 -9.42 -12.18
N LYS A 65 -25.78 -9.17 -13.08
CA LYS A 65 -24.34 -9.29 -12.80
C LYS A 65 -23.89 -8.30 -11.72
N LEU A 66 -24.28 -7.03 -11.80
CA LEU A 66 -23.93 -6.03 -10.78
C LEU A 66 -24.50 -6.40 -9.41
N ARG A 67 -25.75 -6.89 -9.35
CA ARG A 67 -26.37 -7.37 -8.12
C ARG A 67 -25.63 -8.57 -7.52
N VAL A 68 -25.20 -9.52 -8.36
CA VAL A 68 -24.39 -10.67 -7.92
C VAL A 68 -23.04 -10.20 -7.36
N MET A 69 -22.36 -9.27 -8.04
CA MET A 69 -21.12 -8.68 -7.56
C MET A 69 -21.33 -8.03 -6.18
N MET A 70 -22.32 -7.14 -6.04
CA MET A 70 -22.65 -6.49 -4.76
C MET A 70 -22.91 -7.49 -3.63
N ASN A 71 -23.72 -8.53 -3.89
CA ASN A 71 -24.00 -9.57 -2.90
C ASN A 71 -22.73 -10.31 -2.48
N GLY A 72 -21.83 -10.59 -3.43
CA GLY A 72 -20.50 -11.13 -3.16
C GLY A 72 -19.67 -10.21 -2.26
N MET A 73 -19.61 -8.92 -2.60
CA MET A 73 -18.89 -7.92 -1.81
C MET A 73 -19.45 -7.80 -0.39
N ILE A 74 -20.77 -7.79 -0.20
CA ILE A 74 -21.42 -7.76 1.12
C ILE A 74 -21.04 -8.99 1.96
N ARG A 75 -21.15 -10.19 1.37
CA ARG A 75 -20.83 -11.46 2.05
C ARG A 75 -19.36 -11.51 2.47
N PHE A 76 -18.47 -11.06 1.60
CA PHE A 76 -17.03 -11.11 1.82
C PHE A 76 -16.42 -9.77 2.27
N ALA A 77 -17.23 -8.84 2.78
CA ALA A 77 -16.78 -7.50 3.21
C ALA A 77 -15.58 -7.55 4.19
N HIS A 78 -15.62 -8.48 5.13
CA HIS A 78 -14.56 -8.72 6.12
C HIS A 78 -13.22 -9.18 5.52
N LYS A 79 -13.20 -9.60 4.26
CA LYS A 79 -11.99 -10.05 3.53
C LYS A 79 -11.34 -8.94 2.72
N PHE A 80 -11.93 -7.75 2.63
CA PHE A 80 -11.31 -6.58 1.99
C PHE A 80 -10.30 -5.94 2.93
N THR A 81 -9.18 -6.65 3.14
CA THR A 81 -8.00 -6.07 3.77
C THR A 81 -7.09 -5.49 2.70
N PHE A 82 -6.43 -4.36 3.00
CA PHE A 82 -5.46 -3.76 2.09
C PHE A 82 -4.39 -4.75 1.64
N SER A 83 -3.87 -5.58 2.56
CA SER A 83 -2.89 -6.61 2.23
C SER A 83 -3.38 -7.57 1.14
N ARG A 84 -4.65 -7.97 1.20
CA ARG A 84 -5.22 -8.89 0.23
C ARG A 84 -5.42 -8.23 -1.14
N ILE A 85 -5.87 -6.98 -1.14
CA ILE A 85 -6.00 -6.20 -2.38
C ILE A 85 -4.62 -5.95 -3.00
N ALA A 86 -3.63 -5.56 -2.20
CA ALA A 86 -2.26 -5.37 -2.64
C ALA A 86 -1.68 -6.67 -3.23
N LEU A 87 -1.90 -7.82 -2.57
CA LEU A 87 -1.50 -9.12 -3.11
C LEU A 87 -2.19 -9.42 -4.45
N VAL A 88 -3.49 -9.16 -4.58
CA VAL A 88 -4.20 -9.33 -5.87
C VAL A 88 -3.61 -8.43 -6.96
N ILE A 89 -3.26 -7.19 -6.64
CA ILE A 89 -2.64 -6.25 -7.59
C ILE A 89 -1.24 -6.72 -7.99
N LEU A 90 -0.41 -7.10 -7.01
CA LEU A 90 0.97 -7.55 -7.23
C LEU A 90 1.03 -8.85 -8.03
N PHE A 91 0.11 -9.79 -7.73
CA PHE A 91 0.06 -11.10 -8.36
C PHE A 91 -0.96 -11.21 -9.49
N ARG A 92 -1.48 -10.07 -9.98
CA ARG A 92 -2.55 -10.02 -10.98
C ARG A 92 -2.26 -10.91 -12.21
N LYS A 93 -1.09 -10.75 -12.82
CA LYS A 93 -0.68 -11.52 -14.01
C LYS A 93 -0.62 -13.04 -13.78
N GLN A 94 -0.33 -13.46 -12.55
CA GLN A 94 -0.24 -14.88 -12.19
C GLN A 94 -1.61 -15.42 -11.82
N LEU A 95 -2.44 -14.61 -11.17
CA LEU A 95 -3.81 -14.95 -10.81
C LEU A 95 -4.73 -14.99 -12.04
N GLU A 96 -4.50 -14.15 -13.04
CA GLU A 96 -5.19 -14.17 -14.34
C GLU A 96 -5.04 -15.51 -15.06
N ARG A 97 -3.93 -16.25 -14.85
CA ARG A 97 -3.77 -17.61 -15.40
C ARG A 97 -4.63 -18.66 -14.70
N LEU A 98 -5.09 -18.38 -13.48
CA LEU A 98 -5.88 -19.29 -12.66
C LEU A 98 -7.37 -18.92 -12.64
N SER A 99 -7.70 -17.65 -12.93
CA SER A 99 -9.07 -17.16 -12.94
C SER A 99 -9.73 -17.43 -14.29
N THR A 100 -10.71 -18.33 -14.33
CA THR A 100 -11.35 -18.77 -15.57
C THR A 100 -12.43 -17.80 -16.08
N ARG A 101 -12.83 -16.79 -15.31
CA ARG A 101 -13.86 -15.80 -15.69
C ARG A 101 -13.58 -14.42 -15.12
N ASP A 102 -13.65 -13.40 -15.97
CA ASP A 102 -13.58 -11.99 -15.57
C ASP A 102 -15.00 -11.43 -15.48
N HIS A 103 -15.56 -11.48 -14.27
CA HIS A 103 -16.91 -10.98 -14.00
C HIS A 103 -17.09 -9.49 -14.32
N LEU A 104 -16.01 -8.70 -14.26
CA LEU A 104 -16.07 -7.27 -14.59
C LEU A 104 -16.18 -7.08 -16.11
N ALA A 105 -15.38 -7.82 -16.89
CA ALA A 105 -15.47 -7.80 -18.35
C ALA A 105 -16.85 -8.26 -18.83
N GLU A 106 -17.37 -9.37 -18.30
CA GLU A 106 -18.71 -9.86 -18.63
C GLU A 106 -19.82 -8.85 -18.28
N TRP A 107 -19.64 -8.07 -17.21
CA TRP A 107 -20.58 -7.01 -16.85
C TRP A 107 -20.46 -5.80 -17.79
N GLN A 108 -19.24 -5.43 -18.18
CA GLN A 108 -19.01 -4.35 -19.14
C GLN A 108 -19.59 -4.68 -20.52
N GLU A 109 -19.47 -5.92 -20.98
CA GLU A 109 -20.11 -6.40 -22.21
C GLU A 109 -21.64 -6.28 -22.11
N ALA A 110 -22.23 -6.70 -20.98
CA ALA A 110 -23.67 -6.60 -20.76
C ALA A 110 -24.19 -5.15 -20.72
N LEU A 111 -23.33 -4.16 -20.44
CA LEU A 111 -23.74 -2.75 -20.48
C LEU A 111 -23.93 -2.22 -21.91
N VAL A 112 -23.26 -2.80 -22.91
CA VAL A 112 -23.24 -2.26 -24.29
C VAL A 112 -24.64 -2.21 -24.90
N ASP A 113 -25.49 -3.18 -24.56
CA ASP A 113 -26.85 -3.30 -25.10
C ASP A 113 -27.86 -2.35 -24.45
N LEU A 114 -27.49 -1.63 -23.40
CA LEU A 114 -28.39 -0.73 -22.67
C LEU A 114 -28.41 0.69 -23.25
N PRO A 115 -29.49 1.45 -23.05
CA PRO A 115 -29.52 2.89 -23.32
C PRO A 115 -28.41 3.61 -22.54
N GLU A 116 -27.79 4.63 -23.15
CA GLU A 116 -26.66 5.38 -22.59
C GLU A 116 -26.91 5.87 -21.16
N LYS A 117 -28.10 6.43 -20.89
CA LYS A 117 -28.51 6.88 -19.56
C LYS A 117 -28.50 5.76 -18.51
N ALA A 118 -28.92 4.55 -18.89
CA ALA A 118 -28.88 3.40 -18.00
C ALA A 118 -27.44 2.92 -17.78
N GLN A 119 -26.60 2.92 -18.82
CA GLN A 119 -25.19 2.59 -18.68
C GLN A 119 -24.48 3.51 -17.69
N GLU A 120 -24.65 4.82 -17.85
CA GLU A 120 -24.05 5.83 -16.98
C GLU A 120 -24.48 5.62 -15.52
N ARG A 121 -25.78 5.39 -15.30
CA ARG A 121 -26.29 5.17 -13.95
C ARG A 121 -25.76 3.89 -13.30
N LEU A 122 -25.66 2.79 -14.04
CA LEU A 122 -25.09 1.54 -13.52
C LEU A 122 -23.59 1.68 -13.23
N ARG A 123 -22.86 2.44 -14.07
CA ARG A 123 -21.43 2.74 -13.83
C ARG A 123 -21.25 3.59 -12.58
N GLU A 124 -22.05 4.63 -12.40
CA GLU A 124 -22.02 5.48 -11.21
C GLU A 124 -22.22 4.67 -9.92
N ILE A 125 -23.20 3.75 -9.91
CA ILE A 125 -23.45 2.86 -8.77
C ILE A 125 -22.26 1.93 -8.51
N ASN A 126 -21.69 1.34 -9.57
CA ASN A 126 -20.50 0.50 -9.47
C ASN A 126 -19.28 1.29 -8.93
N ASP A 127 -19.08 2.53 -9.39
CA ASP A 127 -17.97 3.37 -8.97
C ASP A 127 -18.09 3.73 -7.48
N LYS A 128 -19.29 4.09 -7.01
CA LYS A 128 -19.56 4.29 -5.58
C LYS A 128 -19.22 3.05 -4.76
N MET A 129 -19.54 1.85 -5.26
CA MET A 129 -19.19 0.59 -4.62
C MET A 129 -17.66 0.40 -4.55
N VAL A 130 -16.95 0.58 -5.66
CA VAL A 130 -15.49 0.46 -5.71
C VAL A 130 -14.82 1.45 -4.76
N VAL A 131 -15.24 2.72 -4.78
CA VAL A 131 -14.74 3.77 -3.87
C VAL A 131 -14.95 3.38 -2.41
N ALA A 132 -16.14 2.87 -2.05
CA ALA A 132 -16.42 2.43 -0.69
C ALA A 132 -15.49 1.27 -0.24
N ILE A 133 -15.21 0.31 -1.13
CA ILE A 133 -14.30 -0.80 -0.86
C ILE A 133 -12.85 -0.30 -0.70
N VAL A 134 -12.40 0.58 -1.59
CA VAL A 134 -11.05 1.16 -1.53
C VAL A 134 -10.87 1.95 -0.23
N TRP A 135 -11.84 2.81 0.11
CA TRP A 135 -11.82 3.58 1.36
C TRP A 135 -11.81 2.68 2.61
N HIS A 136 -12.63 1.64 2.63
CA HIS A 136 -12.60 0.63 3.70
C HIS A 136 -11.26 -0.13 3.74
N SER A 137 -10.60 -0.32 2.60
CA SER A 137 -9.34 -1.06 2.60
C SER A 137 -8.20 -0.21 3.14
N THR A 138 -8.09 1.04 2.69
CA THR A 138 -6.99 1.95 3.05
C THR A 138 -7.06 2.41 4.50
N THR A 139 -8.24 2.76 5.01
CA THR A 139 -8.42 3.20 6.42
C THR A 139 -8.22 2.08 7.43
N GLY A 140 -8.03 0.84 6.99
CA GLY A 140 -7.95 -0.34 7.86
C GLY A 140 -6.55 -0.77 8.26
N SER A 141 -5.49 -0.21 7.66
CA SER A 141 -4.14 -0.65 7.93
C SER A 141 -3.15 0.52 8.04
N PRO A 142 -3.13 1.23 9.19
CA PRO A 142 -2.16 2.32 9.42
C PRO A 142 -0.71 1.83 9.35
N ILE A 143 -0.43 0.59 9.78
CA ILE A 143 0.92 -0.01 9.73
C ILE A 143 1.38 -0.24 8.29
N LEU A 144 0.48 -0.69 7.41
CA LEU A 144 0.82 -1.00 6.02
C LEU A 144 0.83 0.27 5.16
N LEU A 145 0.02 1.28 5.49
CA LEU A 145 0.15 2.63 4.94
C LEU A 145 1.53 3.22 5.30
N ALA A 146 1.95 3.12 6.55
CA ALA A 146 3.28 3.52 6.98
C ALA A 146 4.39 2.75 6.24
N ALA A 147 4.21 1.44 6.01
CA ALA A 147 5.17 0.63 5.25
C ALA A 147 5.25 1.00 3.76
N VAL A 148 4.12 1.30 3.11
CA VAL A 148 4.08 1.78 1.71
C VAL A 148 4.70 3.15 1.58
N ILE A 149 4.38 4.08 2.50
CA ILE A 149 5.03 5.39 2.57
C ILE A 149 6.54 5.22 2.77
N PHE A 150 6.97 4.35 3.69
CA PHE A 150 8.37 4.06 3.94
C PHE A 150 9.08 3.49 2.70
N MET A 151 8.46 2.54 1.98
CA MET A 151 9.01 2.01 0.73
C MET A 151 9.09 3.09 -0.36
N PHE A 152 8.06 3.93 -0.49
CA PHE A 152 8.04 5.01 -1.47
C PHE A 152 9.11 6.06 -1.17
N VAL A 153 9.26 6.46 0.10
CA VAL A 153 10.32 7.36 0.58
C VAL A 153 11.70 6.76 0.30
N ARG A 154 11.93 5.50 0.66
CA ARG A 154 13.19 4.78 0.37
C ARG A 154 13.50 4.74 -1.13
N SER A 155 12.51 4.43 -1.97
CA SER A 155 12.66 4.38 -3.43
C SER A 155 13.08 5.74 -4.00
N ASN A 156 12.42 6.82 -3.58
CA ASN A 156 12.72 8.18 -4.05
C ASN A 156 14.07 8.69 -3.51
N LEU A 157 14.41 8.40 -2.24
CA LEU A 157 15.74 8.72 -1.70
C LEU A 157 16.85 7.99 -2.47
N SER A 158 16.67 6.70 -2.76
CA SER A 158 17.67 5.93 -3.51
C SER A 158 17.91 6.47 -4.93
N GLY A 159 16.86 7.05 -5.55
CA GLY A 159 16.98 7.74 -6.84
C GLY A 159 17.75 9.05 -6.75
N GLN A 160 17.63 9.79 -5.63
CA GLN A 160 18.39 11.02 -5.40
C GLN A 160 19.84 10.75 -4.99
N VAL A 161 20.11 9.69 -4.22
CA VAL A 161 21.48 9.28 -3.84
C VAL A 161 22.31 8.94 -5.08
N LYS A 162 21.73 8.22 -6.05
CA LYS A 162 22.42 7.94 -7.34
C LYS A 162 22.74 9.21 -8.12
N LYS A 163 21.85 10.21 -8.11
CA LYS A 163 22.13 11.52 -8.72
C LYS A 163 23.21 12.30 -7.97
N LEU A 164 23.29 12.19 -6.64
CA LEU A 164 24.34 12.82 -5.84
C LEU A 164 25.69 12.16 -6.09
N ASP A 165 25.76 10.84 -6.23
CA ASP A 165 26.99 10.14 -6.59
C ASP A 165 27.49 10.58 -7.98
N GLU A 166 26.57 10.68 -8.96
CA GLU A 166 26.89 11.11 -10.32
C GLU A 166 27.32 12.59 -10.40
N VAL A 167 26.72 13.46 -9.59
CA VAL A 167 27.12 14.88 -9.47
C VAL A 167 28.43 15.03 -8.70
N SER A 168 28.66 14.23 -7.66
CA SER A 168 29.93 14.24 -6.90
C SER A 168 31.11 13.78 -7.76
N ALA A 169 30.87 12.86 -8.70
CA ALA A 169 31.86 12.45 -9.70
C ALA A 169 32.20 13.55 -10.72
N GLN A 170 31.36 14.58 -10.84
CA GLN A 170 31.57 15.72 -11.74
C GLN A 170 32.07 16.98 -11.03
N LEU A 171 32.24 16.98 -9.70
CA LEU A 171 32.77 18.14 -8.99
C LEU A 171 34.29 18.27 -9.26
N PRO A 172 34.75 19.35 -9.93
CA PRO A 172 36.16 19.57 -10.16
C PRO A 172 36.86 19.85 -8.83
N GLY A 173 37.92 19.09 -8.51
CA GLY A 173 38.71 19.26 -7.29
C GLY A 173 38.79 18.04 -6.38
N VAL A 174 37.90 17.04 -6.54
CA VAL A 174 38.01 15.77 -5.79
C VAL A 174 39.26 14.99 -6.23
N ASP A 175 39.58 15.05 -7.53
CA ASP A 175 40.79 14.52 -8.13
C ASP A 175 42.07 15.22 -7.62
N VAL A 176 41.98 16.52 -7.33
CA VAL A 176 43.10 17.28 -6.76
C VAL A 176 43.43 16.81 -5.36
N VAL A 177 42.42 16.63 -4.50
CA VAL A 177 42.60 16.12 -3.13
C VAL A 177 43.14 14.69 -3.17
N GLN A 178 42.60 13.82 -4.04
CA GLN A 178 43.05 12.44 -4.15
C GLN A 178 44.50 12.33 -4.65
N ARG A 179 44.91 13.19 -5.59
CA ARG A 179 46.31 13.29 -6.03
C ARG A 179 47.23 13.83 -4.94
N GLN A 180 46.76 14.80 -4.15
CA GLN A 180 47.53 15.32 -3.01
C GLN A 180 47.77 14.23 -1.95
N THR A 181 46.76 13.42 -1.62
CA THR A 181 46.94 12.30 -0.69
C THR A 181 47.87 11.23 -1.23
N LEU A 182 47.78 10.90 -2.52
CA LEU A 182 48.67 9.91 -3.14
C LEU A 182 50.13 10.39 -3.18
N ASN A 183 50.35 11.67 -3.48
CA ASN A 183 51.68 12.25 -3.52
C ASN A 183 52.30 12.31 -2.11
N ALA A 184 51.51 12.67 -1.09
CA ALA A 184 51.97 12.65 0.30
C ALA A 184 52.40 11.24 0.75
N GLU A 185 51.66 10.19 0.40
CA GLU A 185 52.06 8.80 0.70
C GLU A 185 53.34 8.37 -0.04
N LEU A 186 53.55 8.86 -1.26
CA LEU A 186 54.76 8.55 -2.03
C LEU A 186 55.99 9.26 -1.47
N ASP A 187 55.86 10.51 -1.04
CA ASP A 187 56.92 11.27 -0.38
C ASP A 187 57.32 10.58 0.94
N ASP A 188 56.35 10.20 1.78
CA ASP A 188 56.61 9.43 3.03
C ASP A 188 57.36 8.12 2.76
N ARG A 189 57.02 7.40 1.67
CA ARG A 189 57.74 6.17 1.29
C ARG A 189 59.16 6.42 0.81
N GLN A 190 59.40 7.51 0.08
CA GLN A 190 60.74 7.88 -0.39
C GLN A 190 61.64 8.30 0.78
N GLU A 191 61.11 9.04 1.76
CA GLU A 191 61.85 9.36 2.98
C GLU A 191 62.25 8.11 3.77
N CYS A 192 61.36 7.11 3.85
CA CYS A 192 61.69 5.84 4.51
C CYS A 192 62.77 5.03 3.77
N THR A 193 62.86 5.13 2.44
CA THR A 193 63.86 4.38 1.65
C THR A 193 65.23 5.07 1.60
N TYR A 194 65.29 6.40 1.73
CA TYR A 194 66.57 7.13 1.72
C TYR A 194 67.31 7.04 3.07
N ASN A 195 66.59 6.76 4.16
CA ASN A 195 67.16 6.59 5.49
C ASN A 195 67.54 5.14 5.84
N GLU A 196 67.61 4.21 4.87
CA GLU A 196 68.33 2.95 5.08
C GLU A 196 69.84 3.18 4.85
N PRO A 197 70.66 3.32 5.91
CA PRO A 197 72.11 3.39 5.74
C PRO A 197 72.60 2.08 5.14
N THR A 198 73.34 2.20 4.04
CA THR A 198 74.00 1.12 3.28
C THR A 198 74.98 0.36 4.19
N LEU A 199 74.48 -0.54 5.02
CA LEU A 199 75.28 -1.52 5.74
C LEU A 199 75.54 -2.71 4.82
N ALA A 200 76.35 -2.46 3.80
CA ALA A 200 77.00 -3.50 3.01
C ALA A 200 78.47 -3.10 2.81
N HIS A 201 79.36 -3.64 3.66
CA HIS A 201 80.65 -4.20 3.30
C HIS A 201 81.40 -4.68 4.55
N SER A 202 81.37 -6.00 4.78
CA SER A 202 82.42 -6.80 5.44
C SER A 202 82.20 -8.26 5.07
#